data_AF-A0A928EYV2-F1
#
_entry.id   AF-A0A928EYV2-F1
#
_cell.length_a   1.000
_cell.length_b   1.000
_cell.length_c   1.000
_cell.angle_alpha   90.00
_cell.angle_beta   90.00
_cell.angle_gamma   90.00
#
_symmetry.space_group_name_H-M   'P 1'
#
loop_
_entity.id
_entity.type
_entity.pdbx_description
1 polymer ?
#
loop_
_entity_poly.entity_id
_entity_poly.type
_entity_poly.pdbx_seq_one_letter_code
_entity_poly.pdbx_strand_id
1 'polypeptide(L)' 'SFLPTFSPAKRAPAKADKKVGRNDPCPCGSGKKYKMCCGANPNLVK' A
#
# COMPACT_ATOMS: atom_id res chain seq x y z
N SER A 1 41.88 -13.51 16.13
CA SER A 1 41.81 -12.86 14.80
C SER A 1 40.43 -13.09 14.21
N PHE A 2 39.53 -12.12 14.43
CA PHE A 2 38.12 -12.20 14.03
C PHE A 2 37.96 -11.69 12.60
N LEU A 3 37.37 -12.49 11.71
CA LEU A 3 36.87 -12.00 10.42
C LEU A 3 35.45 -11.46 10.63
N PRO A 4 35.14 -10.21 10.25
CA PRO A 4 33.76 -9.79 10.10
C PRO A 4 33.28 -10.19 8.70
N THR A 5 32.54 -11.30 8.60
CA THR A 5 31.77 -11.61 7.38
C THR A 5 30.52 -10.74 7.35
N PHE A 6 30.55 -9.62 6.62
CA PHE A 6 29.34 -8.82 6.36
C PHE A 6 28.86 -9.07 4.92
N SER A 7 28.07 -10.13 4.75
CA SER A 7 27.36 -10.42 3.49
C SER A 7 26.36 -9.31 3.18
N PRO A 8 26.30 -8.79 1.93
CA PRO A 8 25.27 -7.84 1.56
C PRO A 8 23.93 -8.56 1.42
N ALA A 9 23.05 -8.40 2.42
CA ALA A 9 21.68 -8.86 2.34
C ALA A 9 21.00 -8.16 1.15
N LYS A 10 20.59 -8.96 0.15
CA LYS A 10 19.86 -8.48 -1.02
C LYS A 10 18.55 -7.86 -0.56
N ARG A 11 18.45 -6.53 -0.65
CA ARG A 11 17.22 -5.78 -0.38
C ARG A 11 16.21 -6.18 -1.45
N ALA A 12 15.26 -7.03 -1.10
CA ALA A 12 14.12 -7.30 -1.97
C ALA A 12 13.43 -5.96 -2.29
N PRO A 13 12.97 -5.74 -3.53
CA PRO A 13 12.23 -4.52 -3.85
C PRO A 13 11.01 -4.46 -2.93
N ALA A 14 10.87 -3.34 -2.22
CA ALA A 14 9.69 -3.07 -1.43
C ALA A 14 8.48 -3.34 -2.33
N LYS A 15 7.65 -4.32 -1.96
CA LYS A 15 6.42 -4.62 -2.69
C LYS A 15 5.69 -3.30 -2.82
N ALA A 16 5.60 -2.78 -4.04
CA ALA A 16 4.74 -1.67 -4.34
C ALA A 16 3.33 -2.18 -4.08
N ASP A 17 2.86 -1.95 -2.85
CA ASP A 17 1.49 -2.21 -2.46
C ASP A 17 0.65 -1.52 -3.52
N LYS A 18 -0.12 -2.31 -4.27
CA LYS A 18 -0.90 -1.83 -5.42
C LYS A 18 -1.92 -0.86 -4.85
N LYS A 19 -1.53 0.40 -4.70
CA LYS A 19 -2.38 1.46 -4.16
C LYS A 19 -3.53 1.59 -5.13
N VAL A 20 -4.67 1.02 -4.74
CA VAL A 20 -5.86 1.07 -5.56
C VAL A 20 -6.16 2.55 -5.82
N GLY A 21 -6.32 2.89 -7.10
CA GLY A 21 -6.49 4.27 -7.51
C GLY A 21 -7.71 4.87 -6.82
N ARG A 22 -7.63 6.13 -6.39
CA ARG A 22 -8.73 6.85 -5.72
C ARG A 22 -10.04 6.80 -6.55
N ASN A 23 -9.95 6.75 -7.88
CA ASN A 23 -11.09 6.67 -8.79
C ASN A 23 -11.46 5.25 -9.26
N ASP A 24 -10.66 4.25 -8.93
CA ASP A 24 -10.86 2.85 -9.35
C ASP A 24 -12.10 2.26 -8.64
N PRO A 25 -12.79 1.26 -9.23
CA PRO A 25 -13.82 0.51 -8.51
C PRO A 25 -13.30 -0.02 -7.17
N CYS A 26 -14.11 0.07 -6.12
CA CYS A 26 -13.73 -0.43 -4.81
C CYS A 26 -13.58 -1.96 -4.84
N PRO A 27 -12.44 -2.52 -4.39
CA PRO A 27 -12.24 -3.97 -4.32
C PRO A 27 -13.16 -4.66 -3.29
N CYS A 28 -13.89 -3.87 -2.49
CA CYS A 28 -14.89 -4.32 -1.54
C CYS A 28 -16.21 -4.79 -2.19
N GLY A 29 -16.35 -4.69 -3.52
CA GLY A 29 -17.55 -5.15 -4.22
C GLY A 29 -18.77 -4.24 -4.08
N SER A 30 -18.61 -3.02 -3.54
CA SER A 30 -19.72 -2.08 -3.32
C SER A 30 -20.25 -1.40 -4.60
N GLY A 31 -19.59 -1.59 -5.74
CA GLY A 31 -19.89 -0.89 -7.00
C GLY A 31 -19.53 0.61 -6.99
N LYS A 32 -18.99 1.14 -5.88
CA LYS A 32 -18.59 2.54 -5.73
C LYS A 32 -17.10 2.73 -6.04
N LYS A 33 -16.70 3.94 -6.46
CA LYS A 33 -15.28 4.31 -6.57
C LYS A 33 -14.59 4.22 -5.21
N TYR A 34 -13.33 3.82 -5.16
CA TYR A 34 -12.57 3.63 -3.92
C TYR A 34 -12.63 4.86 -3.01
N LYS A 35 -12.46 6.08 -3.54
CA LYS A 35 -12.57 7.34 -2.78
C LYS A 35 -13.92 7.64 -2.14
N MET A 36 -14.98 6.99 -2.61
CA MET A 36 -16.35 7.12 -2.09
C MET A 36 -16.77 5.88 -1.28
N CYS A 37 -15.84 4.96 -1.02
CA CYS A 37 -16.08 3.74 -0.25
C CYS A 37 -14.92 3.51 0.74
N CYS A 38 -14.12 2.45 0.60
CA CYS A 38 -13.02 2.16 1.53
C CYS A 38 -11.92 3.24 1.61
N GLY A 39 -11.79 4.07 0.58
CA GLY A 39 -10.90 5.22 0.55
C GLY A 39 -11.59 6.55 0.91
N ALA A 40 -12.88 6.54 1.22
CA ALA A 40 -13.52 7.72 1.80
C ALA A 40 -12.96 7.87 3.23
N ASN A 41 -12.32 9.00 3.52
CA ASN A 41 -11.97 9.32 4.90
C ASN A 41 -13.27 9.80 5.56
N PRO A 42 -13.91 9.03 6.46
CA PRO A 42 -15.14 9.49 7.12
C PRO A 42 -14.89 10.68 8.06
N ASN A 43 -13.63 11.06 8.28
CA ASN A 43 -13.18 12.00 9.29
C ASN A 43 -12.70 13.36 8.72
N LEU A 44 -13.17 13.76 7.53
CA LEU A 44 -13.02 15.14 7.04
C LEU A 44 -14.34 15.90 7.22
N VAL A 45 -14.88 15.87 8.43
CA VAL A 45 -15.97 16.78 8.82
C VAL A 45 -15.33 18.16 8.97
N LYS A 46 -15.84 19.11 8.18
CA LYS A 46 -15.46 20.51 8.19
C LYS A 46 -16.16 21.24 9.34
#